data_AF-A0A2S6UT21-F1
#
_entry.id   AF-A0A2S6UT21-F1
#
_cell.length_a   1.000
_cell.length_b   1.000
_cell.length_c   1.000
_cell.angle_alpha   90.00
_cell.angle_beta   90.00
_cell.angle_gamma   90.00
#
_symmetry.space_group_name_H-M   'P 1'
#
loop_
_entity.id
_entity.type
_entity.pdbx_description
1 polymer ?
#
loop_
_entity_poly.entity_id
_entity_poly.type
_entity_poly.pdbx_seq_one_letter_code
_entity_poly.pdbx_strand_id
1 'polypeptide(L)'
;MTKLMPKEEFWKKLQEARTPSHSIGHPFSNSWKKAELSKEDLGFWAMQQYYYIEEVPQMFALLFARLPDLDARLHMLENLMGEEIPERHPELMLNFAEACGFEKDFVKTGYNNGRILPSTIAMRSWTYELATIRPLSDAAAGIMVALEGQTPTIYPHYIEAGKKMGFSDEDLKFFSVHVEADEGHEEHGLEICSRYATTYELQLQAIATVGTSARMRFRMLDGVWDATVGKNQVKAAE
;
A
#
# COMPACT_ATOMS: atom_id res chain seq x y z
N MET A 1 -5.67 32.20 16.78
CA MET A 1 -5.33 31.37 15.60
C MET A 1 -4.22 30.43 16.01
N THR A 2 -4.43 29.13 15.87
CA THR A 2 -3.39 28.14 16.18
C THR A 2 -2.29 28.26 15.13
N LYS A 3 -1.02 28.29 15.57
CA LYS A 3 0.13 28.41 14.67
C LYS A 3 0.32 27.09 13.92
N LEU A 4 0.67 27.15 12.63
CA LEU A 4 1.08 25.97 11.86
C LEU A 4 2.24 25.25 12.55
N MET A 5 2.18 23.91 12.54
CA MET A 5 3.30 23.08 12.94
C MET A 5 4.50 23.37 12.02
N PRO A 6 5.72 23.54 12.55
CA PRO A 6 6.93 23.55 11.75
C PRO A 6 7.02 22.30 10.87
N LYS A 7 7.59 22.43 9.66
CA LYS A 7 7.66 21.36 8.66
C LYS A 7 8.22 20.05 9.22
N GLU A 8 9.35 20.10 9.92
CA GLU A 8 9.98 18.92 10.54
C GLU A 8 9.09 18.26 11.60
N GLU A 9 8.39 19.06 12.43
CA GLU A 9 7.45 18.53 13.41
C GLU A 9 6.24 17.86 12.72
N PHE A 10 5.73 18.49 11.67
CA PHE A 10 4.61 17.97 10.90
C PHE A 10 4.95 16.63 10.23
N TRP A 11 6.12 16.54 9.58
CA TRP A 11 6.60 15.31 8.94
C TRP A 11 6.75 14.18 9.95
N LYS A 12 7.38 14.46 11.09
CA LYS A 12 7.51 13.49 12.18
C LYS A 12 6.15 12.98 12.65
N LYS A 13 5.17 13.87 12.83
CA LYS A 13 3.81 13.49 13.26
C LYS A 13 3.06 12.66 12.23
N LEU A 14 3.24 12.94 10.93
CA LEU A 14 2.68 12.12 9.86
C LEU A 14 3.25 10.69 9.95
N GLN A 15 4.57 10.55 10.05
CA GLN A 15 5.23 9.24 10.15
C GLN A 15 4.83 8.48 11.42
N GLU A 16 4.80 9.16 12.58
CA GLU A 16 4.36 8.58 13.86
C GLU A 16 2.92 8.08 13.82
N ALA A 17 2.02 8.74 13.08
CA ALA A 17 0.63 8.31 12.95
C ALA A 17 0.47 6.98 12.21
N ARG A 18 1.45 6.57 11.40
CA ARG A 18 1.47 5.29 10.68
C ARG A 18 1.82 4.11 11.60
N THR A 19 2.68 4.34 12.59
CA THR A 19 3.30 3.29 13.42
C THR A 19 2.33 2.34 14.13
N PRO A 20 1.23 2.81 14.78
CA PRO A 20 0.35 1.93 15.55
C PRO A 20 -0.38 0.85 14.74
N SER A 21 -0.50 1.04 13.43
CA SER A 21 -1.16 0.09 12.52
C SER A 21 -0.30 -0.19 11.29
N HIS A 22 1.02 -0.11 11.46
CA HIS A 22 1.96 -0.44 10.41
C HIS A 22 1.86 -1.93 10.06
N SER A 23 1.82 -2.24 8.76
CA SER A 23 1.65 -3.59 8.22
C SER A 23 2.70 -4.56 8.77
N ILE A 24 3.93 -4.08 9.00
CA ILE A 24 5.05 -4.86 9.55
C ILE A 24 4.72 -5.54 10.90
N GLY A 25 3.78 -4.99 11.68
CA GLY A 25 3.35 -5.54 12.96
C GLY A 25 2.17 -6.53 12.86
N HIS A 26 1.55 -6.66 11.69
CA HIS A 26 0.39 -7.52 11.49
C HIS A 26 0.77 -9.02 11.62
N PRO A 27 -0.09 -9.89 12.20
CA PRO A 27 0.17 -11.33 12.29
C PRO A 27 0.55 -11.99 10.95
N PHE A 28 -0.21 -11.72 9.88
CA PHE A 28 0.12 -12.16 8.51
C PHE A 28 1.56 -11.80 8.10
N SER A 29 1.95 -10.54 8.28
CA SER A 29 3.31 -10.07 7.97
C SER A 29 4.35 -10.72 8.86
N ASN A 30 4.07 -10.93 10.15
CA ASN A 30 4.97 -11.65 11.06
C ASN A 30 5.19 -13.10 10.63
N SER A 31 4.14 -13.81 10.22
CA SER A 31 4.25 -15.17 9.69
C SER A 31 5.00 -15.20 8.36
N TRP A 32 4.77 -14.23 7.46
CA TRP A 32 5.54 -14.13 6.23
C TRP A 32 7.03 -13.94 6.52
N LYS A 33 7.42 -12.98 7.37
CA LYS A 33 8.83 -12.74 7.74
C LYS A 33 9.56 -13.99 8.26
N LYS A 34 8.82 -14.90 8.89
CA LYS A 34 9.33 -16.17 9.41
C LYS A 34 9.28 -17.33 8.39
N ALA A 35 8.81 -17.07 7.16
CA ALA A 35 8.56 -18.07 6.13
C ALA A 35 7.57 -19.17 6.57
N GLU A 36 6.59 -18.82 7.40
CA GLU A 36 5.58 -19.75 7.95
C GLU A 36 4.29 -19.82 7.11
N LEU A 37 4.12 -18.92 6.14
CA LEU A 37 2.97 -18.93 5.22
C LEU A 37 3.17 -19.98 4.12
N SER A 38 2.08 -20.58 3.65
CA SER A 38 2.11 -21.41 2.46
C SER A 38 2.15 -20.56 1.18
N LYS A 39 2.57 -21.15 0.05
CA LYS A 39 2.43 -20.48 -1.26
C LYS A 39 0.96 -20.16 -1.58
N GLU A 40 0.03 -20.99 -1.13
CA GLU A 40 -1.41 -20.74 -1.33
C GLU A 40 -1.88 -19.48 -0.57
N ASP A 41 -1.43 -19.28 0.67
CA ASP A 41 -1.74 -18.07 1.46
C ASP A 41 -1.21 -16.81 0.77
N LEU A 42 0.01 -16.89 0.23
CA LEU A 42 0.65 -15.79 -0.50
C LEU A 42 -0.01 -15.52 -1.85
N GLY A 43 -0.44 -16.55 -2.57
CA GLY A 43 -1.20 -16.40 -3.82
C GLY A 43 -2.57 -15.76 -3.60
N PHE A 44 -3.26 -16.12 -2.52
CA PHE A 44 -4.51 -15.46 -2.15
C PHE A 44 -4.29 -14.00 -1.76
N TRP A 45 -3.25 -13.70 -0.98
CA TRP A 45 -2.84 -12.32 -0.69
C TRP A 45 -2.51 -11.53 -1.97
N ALA A 46 -1.76 -12.14 -2.90
CA ALA A 46 -1.36 -11.52 -4.16
C ALA A 46 -2.59 -11.16 -5.01
N MET A 47 -3.64 -11.99 -5.00
CA MET A 47 -4.90 -11.66 -5.65
C MET A 47 -5.58 -10.43 -5.05
N GLN A 48 -5.62 -10.33 -3.71
CA GLN A 48 -6.17 -9.16 -3.04
C GLN A 48 -5.33 -7.91 -3.33
N GLN A 49 -4.01 -8.07 -3.40
CA GLN A 49 -3.06 -7.01 -3.69
C GLN A 49 -3.08 -6.58 -5.16
N TYR A 50 -3.42 -7.48 -6.10
CA TYR A 50 -3.59 -7.21 -7.54
C TYR A 50 -4.86 -6.42 -7.86
N TYR A 51 -6.02 -6.87 -7.34
CA TYR A 51 -7.11 -5.92 -7.06
C TYR A 51 -6.52 -4.82 -6.14
N TYR A 52 -7.14 -3.75 -5.68
CA TYR A 52 -6.33 -2.65 -5.10
C TYR A 52 -5.31 -2.04 -6.10
N ILE A 53 -4.08 -2.57 -6.29
CA ILE A 53 -3.01 -1.87 -7.05
C ILE A 53 -3.25 -1.72 -8.55
N GLU A 54 -4.05 -2.58 -9.18
CA GLU A 54 -4.35 -2.47 -10.62
C GLU A 54 -4.86 -1.08 -11.03
N GLU A 55 -5.51 -0.37 -10.11
CA GLU A 55 -6.09 0.96 -10.36
C GLU A 55 -5.31 2.11 -9.69
N VAL A 56 -4.19 1.83 -9.03
CA VAL A 56 -3.32 2.87 -8.43
C VAL A 56 -2.82 3.89 -9.47
N PRO A 57 -2.38 3.50 -10.69
CA PRO A 57 -2.02 4.46 -11.73
C PRO A 57 -3.14 5.46 -12.07
N GLN A 58 -4.39 4.98 -12.14
CA GLN A 58 -5.57 5.79 -12.40
C GLN A 58 -5.87 6.71 -11.21
N MET A 59 -5.68 6.24 -9.97
CA MET A 59 -5.81 7.07 -8.78
C MET A 59 -4.77 8.20 -8.76
N PHE A 60 -3.52 7.92 -9.15
CA PHE A 60 -2.50 8.97 -9.32
C PHE A 60 -2.85 9.94 -10.44
N ALA A 61 -3.41 9.47 -11.57
CA ALA A 61 -3.88 10.35 -12.63
C ALA A 61 -5.02 11.28 -12.16
N LEU A 62 -5.95 10.76 -11.35
CA LEU A 62 -7.03 11.55 -10.74
C LEU A 62 -6.48 12.59 -9.76
N LEU A 63 -5.49 12.23 -8.95
CA LEU A 63 -4.82 13.18 -8.06
C LEU A 63 -4.04 14.24 -8.85
N PHE A 64 -3.26 13.83 -9.85
CA PHE A 64 -2.52 14.69 -10.76
C PHE A 64 -3.40 15.79 -11.37
N ALA A 65 -4.60 15.41 -11.85
CA ALA A 65 -5.55 16.34 -12.46
C ALA A 65 -6.03 17.44 -11.50
N ARG A 66 -5.89 17.25 -10.18
CA ARG A 66 -6.31 18.19 -9.14
C ARG A 66 -5.17 19.09 -8.63
N LEU A 67 -3.91 18.81 -8.99
CA LEU A 67 -2.75 19.56 -8.50
C LEU A 67 -2.58 20.89 -9.26
N PRO A 68 -2.74 22.05 -8.60
CA PRO A 68 -2.69 23.36 -9.25
C PRO A 68 -1.29 23.76 -9.74
N ASP A 69 -0.23 23.43 -9.00
CA ASP A 69 1.14 23.84 -9.35
C ASP A 69 1.95 22.75 -10.10
N LEU A 70 2.93 23.21 -10.88
CA LEU A 70 3.75 22.35 -11.73
C LEU A 70 4.65 21.41 -10.92
N ASP A 71 5.21 21.90 -9.81
CA ASP A 71 6.16 21.14 -8.99
C ASP A 71 5.51 19.87 -8.41
N ALA A 72 4.33 20.03 -7.79
CA ALA A 72 3.54 18.89 -7.33
C ALA A 72 3.12 17.94 -8.47
N ARG A 73 2.78 18.49 -9.66
CA ARG A 73 2.44 17.67 -10.83
C ARG A 73 3.63 16.84 -11.33
N LEU A 74 4.86 17.36 -11.27
CA LEU A 74 6.04 16.61 -11.70
C LEU A 74 6.32 15.44 -10.75
N HIS A 75 6.25 15.65 -9.43
CA HIS A 75 6.37 14.56 -8.46
C HIS A 75 5.30 13.47 -8.67
N MET A 76 4.04 13.88 -8.88
CA MET A 76 2.96 12.92 -9.12
C MET A 76 3.11 12.18 -10.46
N LEU A 77 3.65 12.84 -11.49
CA LEU A 77 3.91 12.22 -12.78
C LEU A 77 5.01 11.15 -12.67
N GLU A 78 6.05 11.41 -11.88
CA GLU A 78 7.12 10.44 -11.61
C GLU A 78 6.56 9.18 -10.92
N ASN A 79 5.78 9.33 -9.84
CA ASN A 79 5.10 8.20 -9.18
C ASN A 79 4.21 7.43 -10.15
N LEU A 80 3.37 8.13 -10.93
CA LEU A 80 2.48 7.48 -11.91
C LEU A 80 3.26 6.68 -12.95
N MET A 81 4.33 7.27 -13.50
CA MET A 81 5.18 6.60 -14.46
C MET A 81 5.84 5.35 -13.84
N GLY A 82 6.33 5.44 -12.59
CA GLY A 82 6.92 4.31 -11.89
C GLY A 82 5.99 3.09 -11.77
N GLU A 83 4.68 3.32 -11.60
CA GLU A 83 3.70 2.23 -11.51
C GLU A 83 3.40 1.52 -12.85
N GLU A 84 3.56 2.23 -13.99
CA GLU A 84 3.18 1.74 -15.32
C GLU A 84 4.38 1.33 -16.20
N ILE A 85 5.54 1.99 -16.05
CA ILE A 85 6.70 1.82 -16.93
C ILE A 85 8.06 1.87 -16.19
N PRO A 86 9.08 1.11 -16.65
CA PRO A 86 9.04 0.20 -17.81
C PRO A 86 8.29 -1.10 -17.54
N GLU A 87 8.16 -1.50 -16.26
CA GLU A 87 7.48 -2.72 -15.85
C GLU A 87 6.25 -2.37 -15.01
N ARG A 88 5.06 -2.70 -15.51
CA ARG A 88 3.81 -2.40 -14.82
C ARG A 88 3.70 -3.20 -13.52
N HIS A 89 3.63 -2.50 -12.39
CA HIS A 89 3.58 -3.11 -11.04
C HIS A 89 2.47 -4.17 -10.89
N PRO A 90 1.23 -3.93 -11.34
CA PRO A 90 0.20 -4.97 -11.37
C PRO A 90 0.59 -6.25 -12.12
N GLU A 91 1.38 -6.19 -13.18
CA GLU A 91 1.83 -7.39 -13.91
C GLU A 91 2.90 -8.15 -13.12
N LEU A 92 3.80 -7.46 -12.43
CA LEU A 92 4.75 -8.08 -11.50
C LEU A 92 4.02 -8.82 -10.37
N MET A 93 2.91 -8.26 -9.87
CA MET A 93 2.07 -8.93 -8.87
C MET A 93 1.39 -10.19 -9.43
N LEU A 94 0.97 -10.17 -10.71
CA LEU A 94 0.44 -11.37 -11.38
C LEU A 94 1.51 -12.46 -11.54
N ASN A 95 2.76 -12.09 -11.86
CA ASN A 95 3.88 -13.04 -11.90
C ASN A 95 4.09 -13.69 -10.53
N PHE A 96 4.08 -12.90 -9.45
CA PHE A 96 4.20 -13.44 -8.09
C PHE A 96 3.03 -14.37 -7.72
N ALA A 97 1.80 -14.02 -8.10
CA ALA A 97 0.64 -14.89 -7.89
C ALA A 97 0.76 -16.22 -8.65
N GLU A 98 1.28 -16.20 -9.88
CA GLU A 98 1.54 -17.40 -10.68
C GLU A 98 2.63 -18.29 -10.04
N ALA A 99 3.72 -17.69 -9.54
CA ALA A 99 4.75 -18.40 -8.79
C ALA A 99 4.22 -19.04 -7.48
N CYS A 100 3.12 -18.50 -6.95
CA CYS A 100 2.37 -19.04 -5.82
C CYS A 100 1.35 -20.12 -6.22
N GLY A 101 1.18 -20.40 -7.52
CA GLY A 101 0.28 -21.43 -8.06
C GLY A 101 -1.10 -20.92 -8.49
N PHE A 102 -1.31 -19.60 -8.59
CA PHE A 102 -2.58 -19.02 -9.03
C PHE A 102 -2.49 -18.59 -10.49
N GLU A 103 -3.38 -19.14 -11.34
CA GLU A 103 -3.48 -18.72 -12.74
C GLU A 103 -3.80 -17.22 -12.85
N LYS A 104 -3.08 -16.50 -13.71
CA LYS A 104 -3.23 -15.04 -13.87
C LYS A 104 -4.67 -14.63 -14.18
N ASP A 105 -5.39 -15.37 -15.03
CA ASP A 105 -6.77 -15.05 -15.37
C ASP A 105 -7.74 -15.23 -14.19
N PHE A 106 -7.48 -16.21 -13.32
CA PHE A 106 -8.23 -16.39 -12.08
C PHE A 106 -8.00 -15.22 -11.11
N VAL A 107 -6.76 -14.71 -11.05
CA VAL A 107 -6.40 -13.52 -10.25
C VAL A 107 -7.09 -12.26 -10.79
N LYS A 108 -6.98 -12.01 -12.11
CA LYS A 108 -7.61 -10.87 -12.80
C LYS A 108 -9.12 -10.83 -12.61
N THR A 109 -9.76 -11.99 -12.64
CA THR A 109 -11.21 -12.11 -12.50
C THR A 109 -11.69 -12.28 -11.05
N GLY A 110 -10.80 -12.07 -10.07
CA GLY A 110 -11.06 -12.22 -8.64
C GLY A 110 -12.32 -11.50 -8.13
N TYR A 111 -12.65 -10.35 -8.71
CA TYR A 111 -13.88 -9.62 -8.35
C TYR A 111 -15.13 -10.33 -8.88
N ASN A 112 -15.10 -10.71 -10.15
CA ASN A 112 -16.22 -11.35 -10.85
C ASN A 112 -16.55 -12.74 -10.28
N ASN A 113 -15.54 -13.44 -9.76
CA ASN A 113 -15.70 -14.76 -9.16
C ASN A 113 -15.92 -14.71 -7.63
N GLY A 114 -16.12 -13.52 -7.05
CA GLY A 114 -16.45 -13.34 -5.63
C GLY A 114 -15.32 -13.64 -4.66
N ARG A 115 -14.06 -13.55 -5.10
CA ARG A 115 -12.86 -13.85 -4.29
C ARG A 115 -12.21 -12.61 -3.67
N ILE A 116 -12.54 -11.41 -4.14
CA ILE A 116 -12.06 -10.18 -3.48
C ILE A 116 -12.83 -9.94 -2.19
N LEU A 117 -12.08 -9.74 -1.11
CA LEU A 117 -12.62 -9.53 0.21
C LEU A 117 -13.25 -8.13 0.35
N PRO A 118 -14.31 -7.98 1.16
CA PRO A 118 -14.88 -6.66 1.46
C PRO A 118 -13.86 -5.67 2.02
N SER A 119 -12.89 -6.13 2.82
CA SER A 119 -11.81 -5.29 3.35
C SER A 119 -10.88 -4.77 2.24
N THR A 120 -10.59 -5.60 1.24
CA THR A 120 -9.83 -5.21 0.04
C THR A 120 -10.60 -4.21 -0.81
N ILE A 121 -11.91 -4.42 -1.01
CA ILE A 121 -12.77 -3.47 -1.71
C ILE A 121 -12.78 -2.12 -0.98
N ALA A 122 -12.97 -2.14 0.34
CA ALA A 122 -12.96 -0.93 1.16
C ALA A 122 -11.62 -0.19 1.09
N MET A 123 -10.50 -0.91 1.05
CA MET A 123 -9.17 -0.34 0.86
C MET A 123 -9.06 0.39 -0.49
N ARG A 124 -9.49 -0.24 -1.59
CA ARG A 124 -9.51 0.40 -2.93
C ARG A 124 -10.44 1.62 -2.96
N SER A 125 -11.65 1.51 -2.39
CA SER A 125 -12.61 2.61 -2.32
C SER A 125 -12.09 3.80 -1.52
N TRP A 126 -11.40 3.55 -0.41
CA TRP A 126 -10.76 4.59 0.39
C TRP A 126 -9.70 5.36 -0.40
N THR A 127 -8.85 4.66 -1.16
CA THR A 127 -7.84 5.32 -2.00
C THR A 127 -8.47 6.14 -3.13
N TYR A 128 -9.58 5.70 -3.72
CA TYR A 128 -10.34 6.53 -4.66
C TYR A 128 -10.91 7.78 -4.01
N GLU A 129 -11.49 7.66 -2.83
CA GLU A 129 -12.03 8.80 -2.09
C GLU A 129 -10.92 9.84 -1.82
N LEU A 130 -9.75 9.38 -1.39
CA LEU A 130 -8.56 10.23 -1.21
C LEU A 130 -8.16 10.93 -2.52
N ALA A 131 -8.03 10.17 -3.61
CA ALA A 131 -7.59 10.68 -4.90
C ALA A 131 -8.58 11.68 -5.53
N THR A 132 -9.89 11.53 -5.29
CA THR A 132 -10.93 12.27 -6.02
C THR A 132 -11.51 13.46 -5.26
N ILE A 133 -11.85 13.31 -3.98
CA ILE A 133 -12.71 14.29 -3.28
C ILE A 133 -12.08 14.85 -1.99
N ARG A 134 -11.17 14.14 -1.34
CA ARG A 134 -10.54 14.60 -0.09
C ARG A 134 -9.52 15.71 -0.35
N PRO A 135 -9.21 16.59 0.62
CA PRO A 135 -8.19 17.64 0.45
C PRO A 135 -6.87 17.10 -0.11
N LEU A 136 -6.13 17.90 -0.87
CA LEU A 136 -4.87 17.47 -1.48
C LEU A 136 -3.83 17.02 -0.43
N SER A 137 -3.82 17.67 0.74
CA SER A 137 -2.99 17.26 1.89
C SER A 137 -3.35 15.86 2.40
N ASP A 138 -4.63 15.53 2.43
CA ASP A 138 -5.14 14.22 2.85
C ASP A 138 -4.79 13.16 1.81
N ALA A 139 -4.93 13.48 0.52
CA ALA A 139 -4.59 12.56 -0.56
C ALA A 139 -3.11 12.16 -0.50
N ALA A 140 -2.21 13.14 -0.40
CA ALA A 140 -0.78 12.88 -0.29
C ALA A 140 -0.41 12.16 1.02
N ALA A 141 -1.00 12.58 2.15
CA ALA A 141 -0.81 11.92 3.44
C ALA A 141 -1.28 10.46 3.40
N GLY A 142 -2.47 10.23 2.87
CA GLY A 142 -3.17 8.96 2.93
C GLY A 142 -2.68 7.95 1.92
N ILE A 143 -2.16 8.36 0.76
CA ILE A 143 -1.70 7.43 -0.29
C ILE A 143 -0.18 7.28 -0.21
N MET A 144 0.55 8.39 -0.36
CA MET A 144 2.01 8.36 -0.49
C MET A 144 2.69 8.19 0.88
N VAL A 145 2.35 9.02 1.87
CA VAL A 145 3.00 8.92 3.19
C VAL A 145 2.54 7.67 3.94
N ALA A 146 1.26 7.31 3.89
CA ALA A 146 0.75 6.22 4.69
C ALA A 146 0.87 4.84 4.04
N LEU A 147 0.67 4.69 2.73
CA LEU A 147 0.60 3.38 2.08
C LEU A 147 1.90 3.04 1.39
N GLU A 148 2.41 3.93 0.53
CA GLU A 148 3.73 3.77 -0.09
C GLU A 148 4.82 3.78 1.00
N GLY A 149 4.80 4.72 1.94
CA GLY A 149 5.83 4.80 2.99
C GLY A 149 5.98 3.55 3.89
N GLN A 150 5.13 2.53 3.78
CA GLN A 150 5.33 1.24 4.48
C GLN A 150 6.20 0.25 3.72
N THR A 151 6.20 0.29 2.38
CA THR A 151 6.84 -0.70 1.51
C THR A 151 8.35 -0.82 1.75
N PRO A 152 9.15 0.26 1.95
CA PRO A 152 10.60 0.13 2.09
C PRO A 152 11.00 -0.59 3.38
N THR A 153 10.14 -0.51 4.41
CA THR A 153 10.42 -1.11 5.72
C THR A 153 10.02 -2.58 5.79
N ILE A 154 9.08 -3.03 4.96
CA ILE A 154 8.50 -4.39 5.06
C ILE A 154 8.95 -5.32 3.94
N TYR A 155 9.12 -4.81 2.71
CA TYR A 155 9.47 -5.62 1.56
C TYR A 155 10.86 -6.25 1.60
N PRO A 156 11.91 -5.65 2.21
CA PRO A 156 13.18 -6.35 2.40
C PRO A 156 13.01 -7.67 3.17
N HIS A 157 12.14 -7.69 4.17
CA HIS A 157 11.85 -8.91 4.93
C HIS A 157 11.03 -9.94 4.14
N TYR A 158 10.11 -9.48 3.28
CA TYR A 158 9.35 -10.37 2.40
C TYR A 158 10.24 -11.02 1.34
N ILE A 159 11.19 -10.26 0.80
CA ILE A 159 12.20 -10.78 -0.14
C ILE A 159 13.05 -11.85 0.57
N GLU A 160 13.57 -11.57 1.76
CA GLU A 160 14.37 -12.53 2.53
C GLU A 160 13.61 -13.82 2.82
N ALA A 161 12.36 -13.70 3.29
CA ALA A 161 11.49 -14.86 3.53
C ALA A 161 11.16 -15.61 2.23
N GLY A 162 10.85 -14.88 1.15
CA GLY A 162 10.53 -15.47 -0.15
C GLY A 162 11.68 -16.33 -0.69
N LYS A 163 12.93 -15.88 -0.54
CA LYS A 163 14.11 -16.68 -0.91
C LYS A 163 14.20 -17.98 -0.12
N LYS A 164 13.90 -17.96 1.19
CA LYS A 164 13.84 -19.17 2.04
C LYS A 164 12.72 -20.12 1.62
N MET A 165 11.63 -19.58 1.06
CA MET A 165 10.49 -20.33 0.52
C MET A 165 10.73 -20.85 -0.91
N GLY A 166 11.90 -20.59 -1.50
CA GLY A 166 12.29 -21.08 -2.83
C GLY A 166 11.75 -20.26 -3.99
N PHE A 167 11.33 -19.01 -3.77
CA PHE A 167 11.05 -18.07 -4.86
C PHE A 167 12.35 -17.55 -5.48
N SER A 168 12.34 -17.36 -6.80
CA SER A 168 13.43 -16.73 -7.54
C SER A 168 13.41 -15.21 -7.36
N ASP A 169 14.49 -14.54 -7.80
CA ASP A 169 14.50 -13.07 -7.81
C ASP A 169 13.44 -12.50 -8.77
N GLU A 170 13.12 -13.21 -9.86
CA GLU A 170 12.07 -12.82 -10.81
C GLU A 170 10.67 -12.90 -10.17
N ASP A 171 10.40 -13.97 -9.41
CA ASP A 171 9.12 -14.11 -8.68
C ASP A 171 8.93 -12.96 -7.67
N LEU A 172 10.03 -12.46 -7.10
CA LEU A 172 10.04 -11.42 -6.07
C LEU A 172 10.23 -10.01 -6.63
N LYS A 173 10.26 -9.85 -7.96
CA LYS A 173 10.58 -8.59 -8.64
C LYS A 173 9.70 -7.43 -8.20
N PHE A 174 8.40 -7.67 -7.98
CA PHE A 174 7.47 -6.67 -7.45
C PHE A 174 8.00 -6.03 -6.16
N PHE A 175 8.53 -6.82 -5.22
CA PHE A 175 9.01 -6.30 -3.94
C PHE A 175 10.32 -5.54 -4.09
N SER A 176 11.24 -6.02 -4.94
CA SER A 176 12.55 -5.38 -5.12
C SER A 176 12.43 -4.02 -5.81
N VAL A 177 11.55 -3.86 -6.80
CA VAL A 177 11.39 -2.56 -7.49
C VAL A 177 10.84 -1.50 -6.55
N HIS A 178 10.00 -1.86 -5.59
CA HIS A 178 9.52 -0.93 -4.57
C HIS A 178 10.62 -0.59 -3.55
N VAL A 179 11.53 -1.51 -3.20
CA VAL A 179 12.67 -1.19 -2.34
C VAL A 179 13.64 -0.21 -3.03
N GLU A 180 13.87 -0.37 -4.34
CA GLU A 180 14.77 0.47 -5.13
C GLU A 180 14.14 1.81 -5.53
N ALA A 181 12.84 1.86 -5.82
CA ALA A 181 12.14 3.06 -6.28
C ALA A 181 11.64 3.96 -5.14
N ASP A 182 11.33 3.41 -3.96
CA ASP A 182 10.65 4.16 -2.90
C ASP A 182 11.55 5.05 -2.02
N GLU A 183 12.88 5.10 -2.23
CA GLU A 183 13.73 6.03 -1.44
C GLU A 183 13.34 7.52 -1.64
N GLY A 184 12.65 7.87 -2.75
CA GLY A 184 12.15 9.23 -3.00
C GLY A 184 10.63 9.44 -2.84
N HIS A 185 9.81 8.39 -2.93
CA HIS A 185 8.35 8.54 -3.00
C HIS A 185 7.71 9.02 -1.69
N GLU A 186 8.18 8.54 -0.53
CA GLU A 186 7.69 9.04 0.77
C GLU A 186 8.01 10.53 0.95
N GLU A 187 9.20 10.97 0.54
CA GLU A 187 9.60 12.37 0.62
C GLU A 187 8.72 13.25 -0.29
N HIS A 188 8.46 12.81 -1.53
CA HIS A 188 7.49 13.49 -2.40
C HIS A 188 6.10 13.61 -1.76
N GLY A 189 5.63 12.54 -1.10
CA GLY A 189 4.38 12.54 -0.35
C GLY A 189 4.37 13.57 0.79
N LEU A 190 5.46 13.64 1.57
CA LEU A 190 5.63 14.60 2.66
C LEU A 190 5.67 16.04 2.16
N GLU A 191 6.35 16.30 1.05
CA GLU A 191 6.42 17.62 0.40
C GLU A 191 5.05 18.07 -0.13
N ILE A 192 4.36 17.24 -0.92
CA ILE A 192 3.01 17.53 -1.43
C ILE A 192 2.05 17.74 -0.27
N CYS A 193 2.07 16.87 0.75
CA CYS A 193 1.22 17.02 1.93
C CYS A 193 1.44 18.36 2.62
N SER A 194 2.70 18.75 2.83
CA SER A 194 3.06 20.02 3.49
C SER A 194 2.70 21.24 2.68
N ARG A 195 2.84 21.15 1.35
CA ARG A 195 2.45 22.21 0.40
C ARG A 195 0.97 22.55 0.49
N TYR A 196 0.12 21.55 0.69
CA TYR A 196 -1.33 21.75 0.71
C TYR A 196 -1.96 21.79 2.12
N ALA A 197 -1.23 21.44 3.18
CA ALA A 197 -1.67 21.55 4.56
C ALA A 197 -1.48 22.98 5.12
N THR A 198 -2.16 23.95 4.50
CA THR A 198 -1.95 25.40 4.74
C THR A 198 -2.61 25.95 6.00
N THR A 199 -3.37 25.12 6.72
CA THR A 199 -3.95 25.46 8.04
C THR A 199 -3.60 24.40 9.06
N TYR A 200 -3.65 24.76 10.34
CA TYR A 200 -3.39 23.81 11.43
C TYR A 200 -4.41 22.66 11.42
N GLU A 201 -5.66 22.97 11.04
CA GLU A 201 -6.73 21.99 10.88
C GLU A 201 -6.43 21.00 9.75
N LEU A 202 -5.90 21.46 8.61
CA LEU A 202 -5.48 20.58 7.51
C LEU A 202 -4.28 19.71 7.92
N GLN A 203 -3.34 20.23 8.73
CA GLN A 203 -2.24 19.42 9.28
C GLN A 203 -2.77 18.32 10.19
N LEU A 204 -3.68 18.64 11.12
CA LEU A 204 -4.30 17.63 11.99
C LEU A 204 -5.10 16.59 11.19
N GLN A 205 -5.82 17.03 10.16
CA GLN A 205 -6.59 16.15 9.29
C GLN A 205 -5.67 15.21 8.50
N ALA A 206 -4.58 15.71 7.94
CA ALA A 206 -3.57 14.88 7.26
C ALA A 206 -2.96 13.82 8.18
N ILE A 207 -2.60 14.18 9.42
CA ILE A 207 -2.09 13.24 10.43
C ILE A 207 -3.12 12.15 10.74
N ALA A 208 -4.38 12.52 10.94
CA ALA A 208 -5.46 11.56 11.16
C ALA A 208 -5.70 10.65 9.94
N THR A 209 -5.54 11.19 8.74
CA THR A 209 -5.63 10.48 7.47
C THR A 209 -4.52 9.44 7.34
N VAL A 210 -3.27 9.75 7.73
CA VAL A 210 -2.18 8.75 7.75
C VAL A 210 -2.56 7.55 8.62
N GLY A 211 -2.97 7.81 9.86
CA GLY A 211 -3.38 6.73 10.77
C GLY A 211 -4.59 5.95 10.27
N THR A 212 -5.51 6.59 9.54
CA THR A 212 -6.67 5.93 8.94
C THR A 212 -6.26 5.03 7.77
N SER A 213 -5.43 5.52 6.85
CA SER A 213 -4.90 4.71 5.74
C SER A 213 -4.09 3.51 6.23
N ALA A 214 -3.25 3.70 7.26
CA ALA A 214 -2.51 2.58 7.87
C ALA A 214 -3.47 1.52 8.42
N ARG A 215 -4.53 1.94 9.14
CA ARG A 215 -5.59 1.02 9.61
C ARG A 215 -6.34 0.35 8.47
N MET A 216 -6.65 1.04 7.38
CA MET A 216 -7.31 0.44 6.22
C MET A 216 -6.46 -0.68 5.62
N ARG A 217 -5.15 -0.47 5.46
CA ARG A 217 -4.21 -1.52 5.04
C ARG A 217 -4.14 -2.66 6.05
N PHE A 218 -4.13 -2.34 7.34
CA PHE A 218 -4.16 -3.35 8.40
C PHE A 218 -5.45 -4.21 8.33
N ARG A 219 -6.62 -3.60 8.09
CA ARG A 219 -7.90 -4.33 7.94
C ARG A 219 -7.97 -5.16 6.65
N MET A 220 -7.31 -4.72 5.58
CA MET A 220 -7.13 -5.56 4.40
C MET A 220 -6.35 -6.84 4.77
N LEU A 221 -5.27 -6.71 5.55
CA LEU A 221 -4.51 -7.86 6.04
C LEU A 221 -5.28 -8.72 7.05
N ASP A 222 -6.13 -8.14 7.91
CA ASP A 222 -7.01 -8.91 8.81
C ASP A 222 -7.91 -9.84 7.98
N GLY A 223 -8.54 -9.29 6.93
CA GLY A 223 -9.39 -10.08 6.05
C GLY A 223 -8.64 -11.21 5.35
N VAL A 224 -7.42 -10.95 4.89
CA VAL A 224 -6.56 -12.00 4.29
C VAL A 224 -6.24 -13.06 5.33
N TRP A 225 -5.81 -12.66 6.52
CA TRP A 225 -5.47 -13.56 7.62
C TRP A 225 -6.65 -14.46 8.00
N ASP A 226 -7.84 -13.90 8.18
CA ASP A 226 -9.05 -14.65 8.51
C ASP A 226 -9.46 -15.60 7.37
N ALA A 227 -9.22 -15.23 6.12
CA ALA A 227 -9.55 -16.06 4.97
C ALA A 227 -8.62 -17.27 4.81
N THR A 228 -7.36 -17.15 5.25
CA THR A 228 -6.28 -18.12 5.03
C THR A 228 -5.83 -18.81 6.33
N VAL A 229 -4.96 -18.16 7.10
CA VAL A 229 -4.26 -18.73 8.27
C VAL A 229 -5.16 -18.84 9.50
N GLY A 230 -6.02 -17.85 9.73
CA GLY A 230 -6.92 -17.77 10.90
C GLY A 230 -7.86 -18.97 11.02
N LYS A 231 -8.29 -19.55 9.90
CA LYS A 231 -9.15 -20.76 9.88
C LYS A 231 -8.44 -22.00 10.42
N ASN A 232 -7.13 -22.10 10.20
CA ASN A 232 -6.34 -23.27 10.62
C ASN A 232 -6.00 -23.21 12.11
N GLN A 233 -5.85 -22.01 12.69
CA GLN A 233 -5.58 -21.85 14.13
C GLN A 233 -6.80 -22.13 15.01
N VAL A 234 -8.01 -21.78 14.55
CA VAL A 234 -9.26 -22.12 15.29
C VAL A 234 -9.49 -23.63 15.30
N LYS A 235 -9.26 -24.32 14.17
CA LYS A 235 -9.39 -25.78 14.09
C LYS A 235 -8.32 -26.56 14.85
N ALA A 236 -7.14 -25.99 15.08
CA ALA A 236 -6.08 -26.63 15.85
C ALA A 236 -6.22 -26.46 17.38
N ALA A 237 -7.13 -25.57 17.82
CA ALA A 237 -7.42 -25.31 19.22
C ALA A 237 -8.69 -26.04 19.73
N GLU A 238 -9.38 -26.77 18.85
CA GLU A 238 -10.48 -27.72 19.14
C GLU A 238 -9.96 -29.16 19.24
#